data_AF-A0A8H4R4N0-F1
#
_entry.id   AF-A0A8H4R4N0-F1
#
_cell.length_a   1.000
_cell.length_b   1.000
_cell.length_c   1.000
_cell.angle_alpha   90.00
_cell.angle_beta   90.00
_cell.angle_gamma   90.00
#
_symmetry.space_group_name_H-M   'P 1'
#
loop_
_entity.id
_entity.type
_entity.pdbx_description
1 polymer ?
#
loop_
_entity_poly.entity_id
_entity_poly.type
_entity_poly.pdbx_seq_one_letter_code
_entity_poly.pdbx_strand_id
1 'polypeptide(L)'
;MIFGTAFFAILAAATASAVHAAAITTLASEAQMMHFLNTTDAELKFIGKPIDVTSGMAAGKNSLARRDGLPNTMVIYCTAHVDQICGGTCTVYNGGPTCINAPGTACLMATNNVGFCDKGACGGSCNQFASCGDRLDNGFCSTPGTSSIVVSA
;
A
#
# COMPACT_ATOMS: atom_id res chain seq x y z
N MET A 1 44.83 54.95 25.21
CA MET A 1 45.09 53.53 24.90
C MET A 1 44.20 52.72 25.85
N ILE A 2 42.88 52.63 25.60
CA ILE A 2 42.12 51.58 24.87
C ILE A 2 42.56 50.15 25.32
N PHE A 3 41.75 49.18 25.76
CA PHE A 3 40.36 48.77 25.45
C PHE A 3 39.70 48.09 26.67
N GLY A 4 38.39 48.35 26.87
CA GLY A 4 37.53 47.55 27.75
C GLY A 4 37.02 46.31 27.02
N THR A 5 36.93 45.19 27.74
CA THR A 5 36.43 43.91 27.23
C THR A 5 35.04 43.63 27.80
N ALA A 6 34.02 43.76 26.95
CA ALA A 6 32.66 43.29 27.23
C ALA A 6 32.53 41.83 26.81
N PHE A 7 32.23 40.94 27.76
CA PHE A 7 31.88 39.54 27.48
C PHE A 7 30.40 39.46 27.10
N PHE A 8 30.09 39.19 25.83
CA PHE A 8 28.74 38.88 25.35
C PHE A 8 28.49 37.37 25.47
N ALA A 9 27.55 36.97 26.33
CA ALA A 9 27.04 35.60 26.38
C ALA A 9 25.91 35.43 25.34
N ILE A 10 26.13 34.59 24.34
CA ILE A 10 25.13 34.27 23.30
C ILE A 10 24.29 33.09 23.82
N LEU A 11 23.02 33.34 24.15
CA LEU A 11 22.03 32.28 24.37
C LEU A 11 21.60 31.70 23.01
N ALA A 12 22.06 30.49 22.71
CA ALA A 12 21.52 29.70 21.60
C ALA A 12 20.21 29.02 22.06
N ALA A 13 19.06 29.59 21.68
CA ALA A 13 17.78 28.93 21.84
C ALA A 13 17.64 27.84 20.77
N ALA A 14 17.85 26.58 21.16
CA ALA A 14 17.57 25.43 20.30
C ALA A 14 16.04 25.26 20.18
N THR A 15 15.46 25.72 19.09
CA THR A 15 14.08 25.39 18.73
C THR A 15 14.06 23.92 18.29
N ALA A 16 13.64 23.02 19.18
CA ALA A 16 13.36 21.64 18.82
C ALA A 16 12.16 21.60 17.87
N SER A 17 12.42 21.44 16.58
CA SER A 17 11.39 21.12 15.60
C SER A 17 10.87 19.72 15.93
N ALA A 18 9.65 19.64 16.47
CA ALA A 18 8.95 18.37 16.61
C ALA A 18 8.68 17.81 15.21
N VAL A 19 9.54 16.91 14.75
CA VAL A 19 9.31 16.14 13.54
C VAL A 19 8.13 15.23 13.87
N HIS A 20 6.96 15.55 13.32
CA HIS A 20 5.78 14.70 13.39
C HIS A 20 6.17 13.42 12.65
N ALA A 21 6.50 12.36 13.39
CA ALA A 21 6.68 11.04 12.82
C ALA A 21 5.32 10.61 12.28
N ALA A 22 5.06 10.87 11.00
CA ALA A 22 3.98 10.24 10.29
C ALA A 22 4.23 8.74 10.42
N ALA A 23 3.33 8.04 11.12
CA ALA A 23 3.35 6.59 11.15
C ALA A 23 3.41 6.11 9.70
N ILE A 24 4.46 5.38 9.34
CA ILE A 24 4.56 4.74 8.04
C ILE A 24 3.46 3.67 8.04
N THR A 25 2.27 4.03 7.55
CA THR A 25 1.23 3.06 7.26
C THR A 25 1.71 2.28 6.05
N THR A 26 2.20 1.07 6.30
CA THR A 26 2.71 0.14 5.29
C THR A 26 1.60 -0.44 4.40
N LEU A 27 0.35 -0.07 4.66
CA LEU A 27 -0.84 -0.43 3.89
C LEU A 27 -1.22 0.72 2.96
N ALA A 28 -1.70 0.40 1.76
CA ALA A 28 -2.26 1.43 0.88
C ALA A 28 -3.57 1.94 1.48
N SER A 29 -3.69 3.27 1.57
CA SER A 29 -4.98 3.85 1.91
C SER A 29 -5.98 3.56 0.79
N GLU A 30 -7.26 3.49 1.15
CA GLU A 30 -8.33 3.33 0.17
C GLU A 30 -8.32 4.45 -0.87
N ALA A 31 -8.02 5.69 -0.47
CA ALA A 31 -7.91 6.80 -1.40
C ALA A 31 -6.80 6.61 -2.45
N GLN A 32 -5.63 6.09 -2.05
CA GLN A 32 -4.54 5.77 -2.98
C GLN A 32 -4.92 4.65 -3.95
N MET A 33 -5.58 3.61 -3.43
CA MET A 33 -6.10 2.51 -4.22
C MET A 33 -7.09 3.01 -5.29
N MET A 34 -8.07 3.82 -4.89
CA MET A 34 -9.07 4.37 -5.81
C MET A 34 -8.47 5.36 -6.81
N HIS A 35 -7.46 6.13 -6.40
CA HIS A 35 -6.72 7.01 -7.32
C HIS A 35 -6.06 6.19 -8.43
N PHE A 36 -5.30 5.15 -8.08
CA PHE A 36 -4.69 4.26 -9.07
C PHE A 36 -5.74 3.65 -10.01
N LEU A 37 -6.85 3.13 -9.48
CA LEU A 37 -7.91 2.54 -10.31
C LEU A 37 -8.54 3.53 -11.29
N ASN A 38 -8.59 4.82 -10.95
CA ASN A 38 -9.17 5.86 -11.79
C ASN A 38 -8.19 6.48 -12.80
N THR A 39 -6.88 6.39 -12.54
CA THR A 39 -5.86 7.05 -13.38
C THR A 39 -4.97 6.09 -14.15
N THR A 40 -5.02 4.80 -13.84
CA THR A 40 -4.19 3.80 -14.52
C THR A 40 -4.71 3.49 -15.93
N ASP A 41 -3.78 3.34 -16.87
CA ASP A 41 -4.00 2.86 -18.23
C ASP A 41 -3.73 1.35 -18.37
N ALA A 42 -3.42 0.66 -17.26
CA ALA A 42 -3.20 -0.77 -17.23
C ALA A 42 -4.50 -1.56 -17.52
N GLU A 43 -4.36 -2.74 -18.13
CA GLU A 43 -5.47 -3.67 -18.27
C GLU A 43 -5.79 -4.31 -16.90
N LEU A 44 -6.98 -4.02 -16.37
CA LEU A 44 -7.44 -4.47 -15.07
C LEU A 44 -8.47 -5.60 -15.18
N LYS A 45 -8.16 -6.75 -14.58
CA LYS A 45 -9.14 -7.82 -14.33
C LYS A 45 -9.69 -7.71 -12.91
N PHE A 46 -11.01 -7.64 -12.75
CA PHE A 46 -11.65 -7.57 -11.44
C PHE A 46 -12.15 -8.94 -10.96
N ILE A 47 -11.89 -9.27 -9.70
CA ILE A 47 -12.34 -10.51 -9.04
C ILE A 47 -12.96 -10.16 -7.68
N GLY A 48 -14.15 -10.69 -7.39
CA GLY A 48 -14.83 -10.54 -6.12
C GLY A 48 -15.99 -9.53 -6.17
N LYS A 49 -16.19 -8.78 -5.09
CA LYS A 49 -17.30 -7.82 -4.96
C LYS A 49 -17.09 -6.62 -5.90
N PRO A 50 -18.16 -6.07 -6.51
CA PRO A 50 -18.06 -4.87 -7.32
C PRO A 50 -17.38 -3.73 -6.55
N ILE A 51 -16.48 -3.01 -7.23
CA ILE A 51 -15.84 -1.80 -6.70
C ILE A 51 -16.55 -0.60 -7.33
N ASP A 52 -17.15 0.25 -6.51
CA ASP A 52 -17.74 1.49 -6.98
C ASP A 52 -16.63 2.57 -7.14
N VAL A 53 -16.08 2.66 -8.34
CA VAL A 53 -15.05 3.64 -8.72
C VAL A 53 -15.54 5.09 -8.71
N THR A 54 -16.86 5.31 -8.74
CA THR A 54 -17.48 6.64 -8.68
C THR A 54 -17.69 7.15 -7.24
N SER A 55 -17.65 6.25 -6.26
CA SER A 55 -17.75 6.59 -4.84
C SER A 55 -16.46 7.15 -4.21
N GLY A 56 -15.42 7.42 -5.02
CA GLY A 56 -14.09 7.90 -4.62
C GLY A 56 -14.03 9.22 -3.85
N MET A 57 -15.17 9.84 -3.51
CA MET A 57 -15.27 10.98 -2.58
C MET A 57 -16.26 10.77 -1.42
N ALA A 58 -16.96 9.62 -1.34
CA ALA A 58 -18.03 9.38 -0.36
C ALA A 58 -17.86 8.10 0.48
N ALA A 59 -16.74 7.39 0.40
CA ALA A 59 -16.42 6.32 1.34
C ALA A 59 -15.95 6.84 2.73
N GLY A 60 -16.12 8.14 2.98
CA GLY A 60 -16.08 8.74 4.31
C GLY A 60 -17.25 8.23 5.15
N LYS A 61 -17.00 7.19 5.95
CA LYS A 61 -17.77 6.74 7.14
C LYS A 61 -19.25 6.33 6.95
N ASN A 62 -19.92 6.62 5.84
CA ASN A 62 -21.39 6.55 5.77
C ASN A 62 -21.96 5.81 4.53
N SER A 63 -21.18 4.99 3.82
CA SER A 63 -21.80 4.08 2.82
C SER A 63 -22.44 2.90 3.54
N LEU A 64 -23.77 2.93 3.65
CA LEU A 64 -24.60 1.86 4.21
C LEU A 64 -24.44 0.51 3.47
N ALA A 65 -23.65 0.46 2.39
CA ALA A 65 -23.25 -0.75 1.67
C ALA A 65 -22.04 -1.49 2.30
N ARG A 66 -21.35 -0.93 3.31
CA ARG A 66 -20.28 -1.63 4.05
C ARG A 66 -20.78 -2.58 5.14
N ARG A 67 -22.09 -2.75 5.27
CA ARG A 67 -22.74 -3.40 6.42
C ARG A 67 -22.77 -4.93 6.37
N ASP A 68 -22.05 -5.55 5.43
CA ASP A 68 -22.03 -7.01 5.21
C ASP A 68 -20.82 -7.70 5.87
N GLY A 69 -20.37 -7.19 7.02
CA GLY A 69 -19.77 -8.02 8.06
C GLY A 69 -18.26 -7.94 8.32
N LEU A 70 -17.41 -7.59 7.35
CA LEU A 70 -15.95 -7.39 7.53
C LEU A 70 -15.45 -6.36 6.51
N PRO A 71 -14.42 -5.54 6.80
CA PRO A 71 -13.79 -4.68 5.79
C PRO A 71 -13.22 -5.58 4.69
N ASN A 72 -13.70 -5.44 3.45
CA ASN A 72 -13.11 -6.19 2.34
C ASN A 72 -11.66 -5.75 2.16
N THR A 73 -10.78 -6.71 1.93
CA THR A 73 -9.40 -6.46 1.53
C THR A 73 -9.36 -6.31 0.03
N MET A 74 -8.81 -5.18 -0.42
CA MET A 74 -8.51 -4.94 -1.82
C MET A 74 -7.04 -5.23 -2.08
N VAL A 75 -6.75 -5.99 -3.14
CA VAL A 75 -5.39 -6.29 -3.58
C VAL A 75 -5.29 -6.03 -5.07
N ILE A 76 -4.35 -5.19 -5.47
CA ILE A 76 -3.94 -5.08 -6.87
C ILE A 76 -2.62 -5.79 -7.00
N TYR A 77 -2.50 -6.70 -7.96
CA TYR A 77 -1.26 -7.39 -8.24
C TYR A 77 -1.03 -7.47 -9.74
N CYS A 78 0.21 -7.26 -10.16
CA CYS A 78 0.57 -7.19 -11.56
C CYS A 78 1.77 -8.08 -11.88
N THR A 79 1.89 -8.46 -13.16
CA THR A 79 2.89 -9.42 -13.62
C THR A 79 4.26 -8.82 -13.94
N ALA A 80 4.40 -7.50 -13.95
CA ALA A 80 5.67 -6.82 -14.24
C ALA A 80 5.84 -5.54 -13.41
N HIS A 81 7.08 -5.10 -13.29
CA HIS A 81 7.38 -3.70 -12.99
C HIS A 81 8.60 -3.26 -13.81
N VAL A 82 8.64 -2.00 -14.20
CA VAL A 82 9.81 -1.38 -14.83
C VAL A 82 10.21 -0.22 -13.94
N ASP A 83 11.44 -0.25 -13.45
CA ASP A 83 11.94 0.67 -12.43
C ASP A 83 10.99 0.70 -11.21
N GLN A 84 10.44 1.88 -10.91
CA GLN A 84 9.54 2.12 -9.77
C GLN A 84 8.05 1.94 -10.13
N ILE A 85 7.72 1.56 -11.36
CA ILE A 85 6.34 1.49 -11.85
C ILE A 85 5.88 0.04 -11.91
N CYS A 86 4.86 -0.30 -11.11
CA CYS A 86 4.17 -1.59 -11.19
C CYS A 86 3.16 -1.60 -12.35
N GLY A 87 3.17 -2.67 -13.16
CA GLY A 87 2.32 -2.74 -14.35
C GLY A 87 2.31 -4.11 -15.06
N GLY A 88 2.03 -4.10 -16.36
CA GLY A 88 1.75 -5.32 -17.13
C GLY A 88 0.30 -5.74 -16.98
N THR A 89 0.04 -7.05 -16.85
CA THR A 89 -1.32 -7.56 -16.62
C THR A 89 -1.63 -7.46 -15.13
N CYS A 90 -2.58 -6.59 -14.78
CA CYS A 90 -2.97 -6.36 -13.41
C CYS A 90 -4.32 -7.01 -13.08
N THR A 91 -4.43 -7.58 -11.89
CA THR A 91 -5.68 -8.11 -11.36
C THR A 91 -6.00 -7.42 -10.05
N VAL A 92 -7.27 -7.06 -9.89
CA VAL A 92 -7.82 -6.39 -8.71
C VAL A 92 -8.75 -7.38 -8.00
N TYR A 93 -8.35 -7.80 -6.82
CA TYR A 93 -9.19 -8.57 -5.91
C TYR A 93 -9.90 -7.63 -4.94
N ASN A 94 -11.20 -7.85 -4.71
CA ASN A 94 -11.97 -7.18 -3.66
C ASN A 94 -12.85 -8.21 -2.95
N GLY A 95 -12.48 -8.57 -1.72
CA GLY A 95 -13.25 -9.58 -0.99
C GLY A 95 -12.72 -9.86 0.40
N GLY A 96 -13.22 -10.95 0.98
CA GLY A 96 -12.84 -11.41 2.31
C GLY A 96 -11.63 -12.35 2.30
N PRO A 97 -11.48 -13.17 3.34
CA PRO A 97 -10.35 -14.09 3.46
C PRO A 97 -10.35 -15.14 2.35
N THR A 98 -9.24 -15.29 1.66
CA THR A 98 -9.08 -16.30 0.60
C THR A 98 -7.61 -16.54 0.27
N CYS A 99 -7.35 -17.63 -0.44
CA CYS A 99 -6.07 -17.84 -1.11
C CYS A 99 -6.23 -17.55 -2.61
N ILE A 100 -5.51 -16.55 -3.11
CA ILE A 100 -5.51 -16.15 -4.51
C ILE A 100 -4.33 -16.84 -5.20
N ASN A 101 -4.59 -17.64 -6.23
CA ASN A 101 -3.53 -18.09 -7.13
C ASN A 101 -3.13 -16.92 -8.04
N ALA A 102 -1.88 -16.48 -7.91
CA ALA A 102 -1.35 -15.28 -8.57
C ALA A 102 0.06 -15.54 -9.12
N PRO A 103 0.23 -16.56 -10.00
CA PRO A 103 1.54 -16.94 -10.54
C PRO A 103 2.19 -15.79 -11.32
N GLY A 104 3.47 -15.57 -11.07
CA GLY A 104 4.24 -14.55 -11.78
C GLY A 104 3.90 -13.12 -11.36
N THR A 105 3.31 -12.94 -10.17
CA THR A 105 3.13 -11.60 -9.61
C THR A 105 4.51 -11.00 -9.35
N ALA A 106 4.76 -9.83 -9.92
CA ALA A 106 6.01 -9.09 -9.77
C ALA A 106 5.89 -7.95 -8.77
N CYS A 107 4.67 -7.43 -8.58
CA CYS A 107 4.39 -6.37 -7.63
C CYS A 107 2.92 -6.40 -7.19
N LEU A 108 2.67 -5.94 -5.97
CA LEU A 108 1.31 -5.86 -5.44
C LEU A 108 1.12 -4.68 -4.48
N MET A 109 -0.13 -4.27 -4.32
CA MET A 109 -0.59 -3.25 -3.39
C MET A 109 -1.84 -3.79 -2.68
N ALA A 110 -1.94 -3.61 -1.37
CA ALA A 110 -3.09 -4.07 -0.60
C ALA A 110 -3.57 -3.05 0.44
N THR A 111 -4.89 -3.04 0.70
CA THR A 111 -5.52 -2.18 1.74
C THR A 111 -5.47 -2.79 3.14
N ASN A 112 -5.22 -4.11 3.24
CA ASN A 112 -4.92 -4.81 4.48
C ASN A 112 -3.63 -5.61 4.33
N ASN A 113 -3.07 -6.07 5.45
CA ASN A 113 -1.87 -6.87 5.41
C ASN A 113 -2.19 -8.25 4.81
N VAL A 114 -1.60 -8.54 3.65
CA VAL A 114 -1.73 -9.81 2.95
C VAL A 114 -0.39 -10.53 2.95
N GLY A 115 -0.41 -11.85 2.89
CA GLY A 115 0.80 -12.63 2.68
C GLY A 115 1.00 -12.91 1.18
N PHE A 116 2.23 -12.81 0.69
CA PHE A 116 2.59 -13.21 -0.67
C PHE A 116 3.62 -14.34 -0.60
N CYS A 117 3.31 -15.45 -1.28
CA CYS A 117 4.00 -16.72 -1.15
C CYS A 117 4.65 -17.15 -2.48
N ASP A 118 5.81 -17.80 -2.41
CA ASP A 118 6.58 -18.25 -3.57
C ASP A 118 5.98 -19.48 -4.29
N LYS A 119 5.07 -20.21 -3.64
CA LYS A 119 4.35 -21.36 -4.23
C LYS A 119 2.85 -21.09 -4.38
N GLY A 120 2.20 -21.89 -5.22
CA GLY A 120 0.74 -21.89 -5.37
C GLY A 120 0.02 -22.35 -4.09
N ALA A 121 -1.30 -22.16 -4.06
CA ALA A 121 -2.17 -22.57 -2.95
C ALA A 121 -1.74 -22.03 -1.56
N CYS A 122 -1.10 -20.85 -1.52
CA CYS A 122 -0.67 -20.18 -0.29
C CYS A 122 0.28 -21.01 0.58
N GLY A 123 1.09 -21.86 -0.07
CA GLY A 123 2.15 -22.62 0.57
C GLY A 123 3.55 -22.04 0.32
N GLY A 124 4.56 -22.70 0.88
CA GLY A 124 5.96 -22.30 0.71
C GLY A 124 6.39 -21.22 1.69
N SER A 125 7.29 -20.35 1.24
CA SER A 125 7.77 -19.19 1.99
C SER A 125 6.89 -17.99 1.69
N CYS A 126 6.28 -17.43 2.73
CA CYS A 126 5.38 -16.28 2.61
C CYS A 126 5.94 -15.08 3.36
N ASN A 127 5.89 -13.92 2.72
CA ASN A 127 6.21 -12.63 3.33
C ASN A 127 4.94 -11.79 3.49
N GLN A 128 4.94 -10.82 4.39
CA GLN A 128 3.80 -9.95 4.62
C GLN A 128 3.96 -8.64 3.84
N PHE A 129 2.87 -8.13 3.26
CA PHE A 129 2.88 -6.84 2.58
C PHE A 129 3.34 -5.70 3.50
N ALA A 130 2.94 -5.75 4.77
CA ALA A 130 3.37 -4.78 5.78
C ALA A 130 4.90 -4.76 6.00
N SER A 131 5.60 -5.87 5.73
CA SER A 131 7.07 -5.97 5.84
C SER A 131 7.79 -5.82 4.49
N CYS A 132 7.13 -5.27 3.48
CA CYS A 132 7.73 -5.05 2.17
C CYS A 132 9.00 -4.19 2.26
N GLY A 133 10.13 -4.75 1.81
CA GLY A 133 11.43 -4.07 1.77
C GLY A 133 11.57 -3.10 0.61
N ASP A 134 11.08 -3.49 -0.57
CA ASP A 134 11.24 -2.72 -1.82
C ASP A 134 9.90 -2.12 -2.24
N ARG A 135 9.65 -0.88 -1.82
CA ARG A 135 8.45 -0.13 -2.19
C ARG A 135 8.62 0.54 -3.55
N LEU A 136 7.58 0.44 -4.36
CA LEU A 136 7.44 1.05 -5.67
C LEU A 136 6.50 2.26 -5.57
N ASP A 137 6.34 2.99 -6.68
CA ASP A 137 5.44 4.13 -6.75
C ASP A 137 3.99 3.73 -6.42
N ASN A 138 3.20 4.72 -5.99
CA ASN A 138 1.78 4.56 -5.62
C ASN A 138 1.52 3.57 -4.48
N GLY A 139 2.54 3.16 -3.72
CA GLY A 139 2.38 2.28 -2.57
C GLY A 139 2.41 0.79 -2.91
N PHE A 140 2.83 0.44 -4.13
CA PHE A 140 3.11 -0.93 -4.51
C PHE A 140 4.36 -1.46 -3.78
N CYS A 141 4.43 -2.78 -3.66
CA CYS A 141 5.58 -3.54 -3.21
C CYS A 141 6.13 -4.34 -4.38
N SER A 142 7.46 -4.37 -4.56
CA SER A 142 8.10 -5.34 -5.44
C SER A 142 8.08 -6.71 -4.76
N THR A 143 7.49 -7.69 -5.44
CA THR A 143 7.28 -9.04 -4.92
C THR A 143 7.60 -10.11 -5.98
N PRO A 144 8.76 -10.06 -6.65
CA PRO A 144 9.09 -10.98 -7.73
C PRO A 144 9.07 -12.44 -7.25
N GLY A 145 8.59 -13.34 -8.11
CA GLY A 145 8.47 -14.77 -7.78
C GLY A 145 7.25 -15.13 -6.92
N THR A 146 6.35 -14.18 -6.66
CA THR A 146 5.09 -14.49 -5.98
C THR A 146 4.21 -15.38 -6.86
N SER A 147 3.71 -16.46 -6.26
CA SER A 147 2.85 -17.45 -6.89
C SER A 147 1.44 -17.50 -6.31
N SER A 148 1.26 -17.05 -5.06
CA SER A 148 -0.07 -16.91 -4.46
C SER A 148 -0.10 -15.82 -3.39
N ILE A 149 -1.30 -15.31 -3.11
CA ILE A 149 -1.55 -14.25 -2.14
C ILE A 149 -2.59 -14.74 -1.15
N VAL A 150 -2.24 -14.77 0.14
CA VAL A 150 -3.15 -15.06 1.23
C VAL A 150 -3.76 -13.76 1.75
N VAL A 151 -5.08 -13.67 1.60
CA VAL A 151 -5.90 -12.62 2.19
C VAL A 151 -6.47 -13.15 3.49
N SER A 152 -6.11 -12.53 4.61
CA SER A 152 -6.66 -12.81 5.94
C SER A 152 -7.86 -11.90 6.27
N ALA A 153 -8.64 -12.32 7.28
CA ALA A 153 -9.79 -11.59 7.81
C ALA A 153 -9.38 -10.36 8.62
#